data_AF-A0A9X6F6I8-F1
#
_entry.id   AF-A0A9X6F6I8-F1
#
_cell.length_a   1.000
_cell.length_b   1.000
_cell.length_c   1.000
_cell.angle_alpha   90.00
_cell.angle_beta   90.00
_cell.angle_gamma   90.00
#
_symmetry.space_group_name_H-M   'P 1'
#
loop_
_entity.id
_entity.type
_entity.pdbx_description
1 polymer ?
#
loop_
_entity_poly.entity_id
_entity_poly.type
_entity_poly.pdbx_seq_one_letter_code
_entity_poly.pdbx_strand_id
1 'polypeptide(L)'
;MYEITKRNTAEYAIRPFLQTYHEDTLDILQQWIYDENNHIRRLVSEGTRPRLPWAKKIGALKDDFKYNLQLLEPLMNDPSKYVQKSVANHMNDITKEDKELVFQWLQQLRDKQHPINPWIIKHGLRTVIKSGTLPKNFSF
;
A
#
# COMPACT_ATOMS: atom_id res chain seq x y z
N MET A 1 14.58 -14.14 2.24
CA MET A 1 14.04 -12.78 1.96
C MET A 1 13.93 -11.93 3.21
N TYR A 2 13.30 -12.45 4.26
CA TYR A 2 13.08 -11.76 5.53
C TYR A 2 14.35 -11.12 6.13
N GLU A 3 15.39 -11.93 6.43
CA GLU A 3 16.64 -11.42 7.04
C GLU A 3 17.41 -10.41 6.18
N ILE A 4 17.33 -10.55 4.84
CA ILE A 4 17.95 -9.61 3.90
C ILE A 4 17.23 -8.26 3.97
N THR A 5 15.89 -8.28 4.03
CA THR A 5 15.05 -7.08 4.07
C THR A 5 15.27 -6.27 5.33
N LYS A 6 15.60 -6.90 6.47
CA LYS A 6 15.95 -6.16 7.70
C LYS A 6 17.15 -5.22 7.55
N ARG A 7 18.01 -5.45 6.55
CA ARG A 7 19.26 -4.71 6.32
C ARG A 7 19.32 -4.00 4.96
N ASN A 8 18.42 -4.37 4.04
CA ASN A 8 18.32 -3.88 2.67
C ASN A 8 16.83 -3.84 2.23
N THR A 9 16.54 -4.07 0.95
CA THR A 9 15.17 -4.21 0.43
C THR A 9 15.06 -5.45 -0.44
N ALA A 10 13.92 -6.14 -0.36
CA ALA A 10 13.55 -7.23 -1.25
C ALA A 10 12.40 -6.84 -2.20
N GLU A 11 12.13 -5.55 -2.39
CA GLU A 11 10.99 -5.03 -3.16
C GLU A 11 10.92 -5.56 -4.60
N TYR A 12 12.07 -5.84 -5.23
CA TYR A 12 12.13 -6.48 -6.53
C TYR A 12 12.03 -8.00 -6.43
N ALA A 13 12.72 -8.59 -5.44
CA ALA A 13 12.85 -10.02 -5.28
C ALA A 13 11.53 -10.71 -4.91
N ILE A 14 10.60 -10.01 -4.25
CA ILE A 14 9.28 -10.57 -3.88
C ILE A 14 8.31 -10.68 -5.06
N ARG A 15 8.52 -9.92 -6.13
CA ARG A 15 7.54 -9.81 -7.23
C ARG A 15 7.38 -11.09 -8.06
N PRO A 16 8.45 -11.84 -8.39
CA PRO A 16 8.29 -13.14 -9.02
C PRO A 16 7.50 -14.15 -8.16
N PHE A 17 7.63 -14.07 -6.83
CA PHE A 17 6.87 -14.91 -5.91
C PHE A 17 5.39 -14.51 -5.88
N LEU A 18 5.08 -13.21 -5.84
CA LEU A 18 3.71 -12.72 -5.99
C LEU A 18 3.04 -13.17 -7.30
N GLN A 19 3.82 -13.41 -8.37
CA GLN A 19 3.30 -13.89 -9.65
C GLN A 19 3.16 -15.42 -9.72
N THR A 20 4.08 -16.16 -9.11
CA THR A 20 4.17 -17.62 -9.28
C THR A 20 3.55 -18.38 -8.11
N TYR A 21 3.74 -17.88 -6.89
CA TYR A 21 3.30 -18.47 -5.61
C TYR A 21 2.37 -17.49 -4.90
N HIS A 22 1.31 -17.07 -5.59
CA HIS A 22 0.50 -15.93 -5.20
C HIS A 22 -0.08 -16.06 -3.79
N GLU A 23 -0.83 -17.14 -3.52
CA GLU A 23 -1.48 -17.38 -2.24
C GLU A 23 -0.47 -17.52 -1.09
N ASP A 24 0.55 -18.38 -1.26
CA ASP A 24 1.59 -18.58 -0.25
C ASP A 24 2.32 -17.27 0.11
N THR A 25 2.58 -16.43 -0.90
CA THR A 25 3.23 -15.14 -0.69
C THR A 25 2.32 -14.18 0.06
N LEU A 26 1.02 -14.16 -0.27
CA LEU A 26 0.05 -13.32 0.44
C LEU A 26 -0.14 -13.73 1.90
N ASP A 27 -0.12 -15.03 2.21
CA ASP A 27 -0.20 -15.54 3.58
C ASP A 27 0.99 -15.08 4.43
N ILE A 28 2.18 -15.06 3.83
CA ILE A 28 3.38 -14.51 4.48
C ILE A 28 3.24 -13.00 4.69
N LEU A 29 2.76 -12.25 3.68
CA LEU A 29 2.60 -10.80 3.78
C LEU A 29 1.57 -10.41 4.84
N GLN A 30 0.49 -11.19 5.01
CA GLN A 30 -0.51 -11.01 6.06
C GLN A 30 0.06 -11.18 7.48
N GLN A 31 1.15 -11.92 7.64
CA GLN A 31 1.88 -11.99 8.91
C GLN A 31 2.83 -10.81 9.05
N TRP A 32 3.55 -10.48 7.98
CA TRP A 32 4.60 -9.45 7.96
C TRP A 32 4.08 -8.02 8.11
N ILE A 33 2.80 -7.74 7.85
CA ILE A 33 2.18 -6.42 8.12
C ILE A 33 2.26 -6.02 9.58
N TYR A 34 2.36 -6.97 10.51
CA TYR A 34 2.44 -6.72 11.95
C TYR A 34 3.84 -6.92 12.53
N ASP A 35 4.85 -7.12 11.69
CA ASP A 35 6.22 -7.39 12.14
C ASP A 35 6.79 -6.21 12.93
N GLU A 36 7.58 -6.49 13.97
CA GLU A 36 8.22 -5.44 14.78
C GLU A 36 9.19 -4.57 13.96
N ASN A 37 9.83 -5.16 12.95
CA ASN A 37 10.79 -4.48 12.09
C ASN A 37 10.08 -3.68 10.98
N ASN A 38 10.27 -2.37 11.00
CA ASN A 38 9.67 -1.47 10.03
C ASN A 38 10.08 -1.75 8.56
N HIS A 39 11.25 -2.35 8.30
CA HIS A 39 11.66 -2.74 6.95
C HIS A 39 10.78 -3.86 6.39
N ILE A 40 10.35 -4.77 7.25
CA ILE A 40 9.47 -5.88 6.88
C ILE A 40 8.07 -5.35 6.58
N ARG A 41 7.50 -4.53 7.48
CA ARG A 41 6.20 -3.89 7.22
C ARG A 41 6.22 -3.03 5.96
N ARG A 42 7.32 -2.28 5.74
CA ARG A 42 7.52 -1.51 4.51
C ARG A 42 7.56 -2.41 3.28
N LEU A 43 8.18 -3.59 3.33
CA LEU A 43 8.21 -4.52 2.21
C LEU A 43 6.81 -4.98 1.80
N VAL A 44 5.89 -5.16 2.76
CA VAL A 44 4.50 -5.54 2.44
C VAL A 44 3.86 -4.51 1.53
N SER A 45 3.94 -3.23 1.90
CA SER A 45 3.47 -2.11 1.07
C SER A 45 4.28 -2.00 -0.23
N GLU A 46 5.60 -1.87 -0.14
CA GLU A 46 6.42 -1.56 -1.32
C GLU A 46 6.44 -2.67 -2.37
N GLY A 47 6.61 -3.93 -1.92
CA GLY A 47 6.73 -5.09 -2.79
C GLY A 47 5.47 -5.35 -3.59
N THR A 48 4.31 -4.98 -3.03
CA THR A 48 2.98 -5.14 -3.65
C THR A 48 2.50 -3.89 -4.40
N ARG A 49 3.35 -2.88 -4.60
CA ARG A 49 3.01 -1.70 -5.41
C ARG A 49 2.72 -2.09 -6.87
N PRO A 50 1.58 -1.65 -7.45
CA PRO A 50 1.26 -1.88 -8.86
C PRO A 50 2.27 -1.22 -9.80
N ARG A 51 2.73 -0.01 -9.44
CA ARG A 51 3.63 0.83 -10.25
C ARG A 51 4.94 1.15 -9.52
N LEU A 52 5.60 0.10 -9.00
CA LEU A 52 6.93 0.24 -8.41
C LEU A 52 7.95 0.70 -9.49
N PRO A 53 8.71 1.79 -9.27
CA PRO A 53 9.75 2.23 -10.20
C PRO A 53 10.78 1.12 -10.48
N TRP A 54 11.28 1.08 -11.71
CA TRP A 54 12.31 0.11 -12.18
C TRP A 54 11.93 -1.37 -12.09
N ALA A 55 10.72 -1.70 -11.62
CA ALA A 55 10.18 -3.05 -11.63
C ALA A 55 9.15 -3.24 -12.75
N LYS A 56 8.97 -4.48 -13.19
CA LYS A 56 7.80 -4.85 -14.00
C LYS A 56 6.53 -4.54 -13.21
N LYS A 57 5.55 -3.88 -13.84
CA LYS A 57 4.23 -3.65 -13.22
C LYS A 57 3.62 -4.99 -12.81
N ILE A 58 3.00 -4.99 -11.64
CA ILE A 58 2.13 -6.10 -11.21
C ILE A 58 0.70 -5.59 -11.28
N GLY A 59 -0.22 -6.46 -11.68
CA GLY A 59 -1.64 -6.17 -11.62
C GLY A 59 -2.13 -6.04 -10.18
N ALA A 60 -3.44 -5.93 -10.04
CA ALA A 60 -4.10 -6.06 -8.75
C ALA A 60 -3.79 -7.43 -8.11
N LEU A 61 -3.68 -7.46 -6.79
CA LEU A 61 -3.60 -8.73 -6.07
C LEU A 61 -4.95 -9.46 -6.20
N LYS A 62 -4.94 -10.76 -6.49
CA LYS A 62 -6.15 -11.55 -6.79
C LYS A 62 -7.11 -10.86 -7.78
N ASP A 63 -6.53 -10.14 -8.76
CA ASP A 63 -7.24 -9.37 -9.77
C ASP A 63 -8.18 -8.26 -9.24
N ASP A 64 -8.06 -7.86 -7.96
CA ASP A 64 -8.83 -6.77 -7.34
C ASP A 64 -7.96 -5.91 -6.40
N PHE A 65 -7.85 -4.60 -6.69
CA PHE A 65 -7.03 -3.68 -5.89
C PHE A 65 -7.50 -3.54 -4.44
N LYS A 66 -8.71 -3.99 -4.11
CA LYS A 66 -9.18 -4.11 -2.73
C LYS A 66 -8.21 -4.93 -1.87
N TYR A 67 -7.60 -5.99 -2.41
CA TYR A 67 -6.62 -6.80 -1.67
C TYR A 67 -5.32 -6.03 -1.41
N ASN A 68 -4.92 -5.13 -2.30
CA ASN A 68 -3.81 -4.21 -2.01
C ASN A 68 -4.19 -3.25 -0.87
N LEU A 69 -5.40 -2.67 -0.90
CA LEU A 69 -5.87 -1.75 0.13
C LEU A 69 -5.99 -2.43 1.50
N GLN A 70 -6.42 -3.70 1.54
CA GLN A 70 -6.44 -4.51 2.77
C GLN A 70 -5.05 -4.67 3.40
N LEU A 71 -3.99 -4.83 2.60
CA LEU A 71 -2.61 -4.86 3.11
C LEU A 71 -2.14 -3.48 3.63
N LEU A 72 -2.71 -2.39 3.13
CA LEU A 72 -2.36 -1.04 3.56
C LEU A 72 -3.09 -0.59 4.83
N GLU A 73 -4.32 -1.08 5.07
CA GLU A 73 -5.18 -0.66 6.19
C GLU A 73 -4.45 -0.66 7.55
N PRO A 74 -3.78 -1.75 7.98
CA PRO A 74 -3.04 -1.78 9.25
C PRO A 74 -1.86 -0.79 9.32
N LEU A 75 -1.34 -0.39 8.15
CA LEU A 75 -0.17 0.48 8.03
C LEU A 75 -0.55 1.97 7.90
N MET A 76 -1.85 2.30 7.87
CA MET A 76 -2.34 3.68 7.70
C MET A 76 -1.99 4.62 8.86
N ASN A 77 -1.57 4.09 10.01
CA ASN A 77 -1.04 4.87 11.13
C ASN A 77 0.30 4.31 11.66
N ASP A 78 1.09 3.67 10.79
CA ASP A 78 2.39 3.13 11.17
C ASP A 78 3.30 4.22 11.77
N PRO A 79 4.03 3.97 12.87
CA PRO A 79 4.91 4.98 13.47
C PRO A 79 6.13 5.32 12.59
N SER A 80 6.53 4.43 11.68
CA SER A 80 7.71 4.62 10.84
C SER A 80 7.42 5.51 9.65
N LYS A 81 8.14 6.63 9.54
CA LYS A 81 8.13 7.49 8.34
C LYS A 81 8.49 6.74 7.05
N TYR A 82 9.32 5.71 7.16
CA TYR A 82 9.71 4.88 6.03
C TYR A 82 8.53 4.05 5.50
N VAL A 83 7.74 3.46 6.40
CA VAL A 83 6.50 2.74 6.06
C VAL A 83 5.46 3.72 5.52
N GLN A 84 5.20 4.83 6.22
CA GLN A 84 4.23 5.86 5.81
C GLN A 84 4.46 6.32 4.36
N LYS A 85 5.72 6.56 3.97
CA LYS A 85 6.08 6.97 2.60
C LYS A 85 5.76 5.89 1.57
N SER A 86 6.00 4.62 1.89
CA SER A 86 5.66 3.49 1.03
C SER A 86 4.14 3.39 0.84
N VAL A 87 3.38 3.41 1.93
CA VAL A 87 1.91 3.31 1.93
C VAL A 87 1.30 4.44 1.10
N ALA A 88 1.76 5.68 1.30
CA ALA A 88 1.31 6.82 0.52
C ALA A 88 1.62 6.67 -0.99
N ASN A 89 2.79 6.14 -1.34
CA ASN A 89 3.12 5.88 -2.74
C ASN A 89 2.29 4.77 -3.35
N HIS A 90 2.03 3.70 -2.60
CA HIS A 90 1.19 2.59 -3.03
C HIS A 90 -0.24 3.05 -3.26
N MET A 91 -0.84 3.77 -2.31
CA MET A 91 -2.17 4.36 -2.48
C MET A 91 -2.22 5.30 -3.70
N ASN A 92 -1.20 6.14 -3.91
CA ASN A 92 -1.13 7.00 -5.10
C ASN A 92 -0.93 6.23 -6.41
N ASP A 93 -0.44 4.99 -6.36
CA ASP A 93 -0.39 4.14 -7.55
C ASP A 93 -1.76 3.55 -7.85
N ILE A 94 -2.50 3.14 -6.82
CA ILE A 94 -3.87 2.62 -6.97
C ILE A 94 -4.81 3.72 -7.48
N THR A 95 -4.67 4.99 -7.04
CA THR A 95 -5.51 6.09 -7.58
C THR A 95 -5.35 6.33 -9.08
N LYS A 96 -4.26 5.85 -9.70
CA LYS A 96 -4.06 5.93 -11.16
C LYS A 96 -4.74 4.78 -11.90
N GLU A 97 -5.10 3.71 -11.20
CA GLU A 97 -5.81 2.56 -11.74
C GLU A 97 -7.31 2.68 -11.45
N ASP A 98 -7.66 2.91 -10.19
CA ASP A 98 -9.02 3.07 -9.70
C ASP A 98 -9.08 4.05 -8.52
N LYS A 99 -9.33 5.33 -8.82
CA LYS A 99 -9.48 6.38 -7.80
C LYS A 99 -10.77 6.25 -6.98
N GLU A 100 -11.85 5.74 -7.58
CA GLU A 100 -13.15 5.67 -6.91
C GLU A 100 -13.10 4.61 -5.81
N LEU A 101 -12.45 3.48 -6.07
CA LEU A 101 -12.16 2.46 -5.05
C LEU A 101 -11.38 3.05 -3.86
N VAL A 102 -10.35 3.85 -4.11
CA VAL A 102 -9.57 4.49 -3.04
C VAL A 102 -10.43 5.45 -2.24
N PHE A 103 -11.29 6.26 -2.88
CA PHE A 103 -12.18 7.18 -2.17
C PHE A 103 -13.19 6.44 -1.29
N GLN A 104 -13.81 5.38 -1.82
CA GLN A 104 -14.74 4.53 -1.09
C GLN A 104 -14.05 3.86 0.10
N TRP A 105 -12.85 3.28 -0.10
CA TRP A 105 -12.09 2.65 0.96
C TRP A 105 -11.70 3.63 2.07
N LEU A 106 -11.22 4.82 1.70
CA LEU A 106 -10.92 5.85 2.68
C LEU A 106 -12.19 6.21 3.47
N GLN A 107 -13.31 6.49 2.80
CA GLN A 107 -14.58 6.77 3.49
C GLN A 107 -14.96 5.66 4.48
N GLN A 108 -14.82 4.38 4.10
CA GLN A 108 -15.05 3.25 5.01
C GLN A 108 -14.11 3.26 6.22
N LEU A 109 -12.82 3.58 6.06
CA LEU A 109 -11.90 3.69 7.19
C LEU A 109 -12.31 4.82 8.15
N ARG A 110 -12.78 5.94 7.61
CA ARG A 110 -13.30 7.07 8.41
C ARG A 110 -14.53 6.67 9.20
N ASP A 111 -15.49 6.01 8.56
CA ASP A 111 -16.74 5.57 9.21
C ASP A 111 -16.47 4.57 10.34
N LYS A 112 -15.42 3.75 10.19
CA LYS A 112 -14.91 2.84 11.23
C LYS A 112 -14.07 3.52 12.31
N GLN A 113 -13.80 4.84 12.19
CA GLN A 113 -12.87 5.57 13.05
C GLN A 113 -11.48 4.93 13.12
N HIS A 114 -11.03 4.33 12.00
CA HIS A 114 -9.71 3.72 11.92
C HIS A 114 -8.63 4.79 12.13
N PRO A 115 -7.60 4.55 12.95
CA PRO A 115 -6.48 5.48 13.09
C PRO A 115 -5.78 5.69 11.74
N ILE A 116 -5.68 6.93 11.30
CA ILE A 116 -5.04 7.28 10.03
C ILE A 116 -4.09 8.45 10.27
N ASN A 117 -2.91 8.34 9.69
CA ASN A 117 -1.96 9.44 9.64
C ASN A 117 -2.34 10.39 8.49
N PRO A 118 -2.70 11.67 8.78
CA PRO A 118 -3.12 12.62 7.73
C PRO A 118 -2.04 12.87 6.67
N TRP A 119 -0.77 12.70 7.03
CA TRP A 119 0.34 12.79 6.09
C TRP A 119 0.21 11.74 4.98
N ILE A 120 -0.16 10.50 5.31
CA ILE A 120 -0.35 9.44 4.30
C ILE A 120 -1.46 9.83 3.32
N ILE A 121 -2.58 10.36 3.81
CA ILE A 121 -3.70 10.81 2.98
C ILE A 121 -3.26 11.91 2.02
N LYS A 122 -2.69 12.99 2.56
CA LYS A 122 -2.23 14.12 1.76
C LYS A 122 -1.23 13.70 0.69
N HIS A 123 -0.25 12.85 1.05
CA HIS A 123 0.76 12.39 0.12
C HIS A 123 0.23 11.36 -0.88
N GLY A 124 -0.66 10.46 -0.48
CA GLY A 124 -1.18 9.41 -1.35
C GLY A 124 -2.29 9.88 -2.30
N LEU A 125 -2.93 11.01 -2.01
CA LEU A 125 -3.88 11.66 -2.90
C LEU A 125 -3.27 12.79 -3.73
N ARG A 126 -1.95 12.99 -3.68
CA ARG A 126 -1.27 14.12 -4.35
C ARG A 126 -1.60 14.23 -5.85
N THR A 127 -1.71 13.10 -6.55
CA THR A 127 -2.01 13.11 -7.99
C THR A 127 -3.45 13.58 -8.24
N VAL A 128 -4.43 13.07 -7.49
CA VAL A 128 -5.83 13.46 -7.66
C VAL A 128 -6.13 14.89 -7.21
N ILE A 129 -5.41 15.37 -6.18
CA ILE A 129 -5.46 16.78 -5.75
C ILE A 129 -4.93 17.68 -6.86
N LYS A 130 -3.75 17.34 -7.42
CA LYS A 130 -3.13 18.12 -8.50
C LYS A 130 -4.00 18.14 -9.77
N SER A 131 -4.70 17.05 -10.08
CA SER A 131 -5.60 16.99 -11.24
C SER A 131 -6.99 17.58 -11.00
N GLY A 132 -7.31 18.03 -9.78
CA GLY A 132 -8.63 18.58 -9.45
C GLY A 132 -9.76 17.54 -9.50
N THR A 133 -9.44 16.25 -9.38
CA THR A 133 -10.43 15.15 -9.46
C THR A 133 -10.82 14.61 -8.10
N LEU A 134 -10.47 15.31 -7.02
CA LEU A 134 -10.91 14.97 -5.67
C LEU A 134 -12.42 15.28 -5.54
N PRO A 135 -13.25 14.40 -4.96
CA PRO A 135 -14.66 14.68 -4.77
C PRO A 135 -14.86 15.93 -3.90
N LYS A 136 -15.83 16.80 -4.25
CA LYS A 136 -16.07 18.07 -3.54
C LYS A 136 -16.38 17.91 -2.05
N ASN A 137 -16.98 16.77 -1.69
CA ASN A 137 -17.35 16.45 -0.31
C ASN A 137 -16.31 15.56 0.38
N PHE A 138 -15.15 15.33 -0.24
CA PHE A 138 -14.10 14.50 0.34
C PHE A 138 -13.38 15.27 1.45
N SER A 139 -13.46 14.76 2.68
CA SER A 139 -12.87 15.39 3.87
C SER A 139 -12.22 14.33 4.75
N PHE A 140 -10.96 14.60 5.12
CA PHE A 140 -10.09 13.84 6.02
C PHE A 140 -9.29 14.81 6.90
#